data_AF-A4X6V6-F1
#
_entry.id   AF-A4X6V6-F1
#
_cell.length_a   1.000
_cell.length_b   1.000
_cell.length_c   1.000
_cell.angle_alpha   90.00
_cell.angle_beta   90.00
_cell.angle_gamma   90.00
#
_symmetry.space_group_name_H-M   'P 1'
#
loop_
_entity.id
_entity.type
_entity.pdbx_description
1 polymer ?
#
loop_
_entity_poly.entity_id
_entity_poly.type
_entity_poly.pdbx_seq_one_letter_code
_entity_poly.pdbx_strand_id
1 'polypeptide(L)'
;MARHGRQGLPGSRRDKLRRLAPSGLPGCGRIGWQAGGMNGTPLLIVDAANVVGSRPDGWWRDRVGATTRLRDSLTGLSDSGVPPELPPPVEVVLVVEGAARGVPAVSGVRVVAAQRSGDDVVVDLVAAEPQRRRVVITADRELRERVIRRGAEVRGPRWLTSY
;
A
#
# COMPACT_ATOMS: atom_id res chain seq x y z
N MET A 1 -64.69 -8.63 30.56
CA MET A 1 -64.04 -7.63 29.68
C MET A 1 -63.00 -8.34 28.82
N ALA A 2 -63.15 -8.23 27.50
CA ALA A 2 -62.29 -8.83 26.50
C ALA A 2 -61.07 -7.94 26.19
N ARG A 3 -59.97 -8.58 25.75
CA ARG A 3 -59.06 -8.21 24.63
C ARG A 3 -57.82 -9.13 24.74
N HIS A 4 -57.62 -10.06 23.79
CA HIS A 4 -56.79 -9.91 22.58
C HIS A 4 -55.32 -9.54 22.94
N GLY A 5 -54.26 -10.24 22.50
CA GLY A 5 -54.09 -11.36 21.58
C GLY A 5 -52.62 -11.46 21.13
N ARG A 6 -52.31 -12.54 20.39
CA ARG A 6 -51.17 -12.80 19.47
C ARG A 6 -49.77 -12.98 20.09
N GLN A 7 -49.15 -14.17 19.98
CA GLN A 7 -48.56 -14.88 18.81
C GLN A 7 -47.20 -14.32 18.34
N GLY A 8 -46.17 -15.19 18.28
CA GLY A 8 -44.93 -15.00 17.48
C GLY A 8 -43.67 -15.65 18.07
N LEU A 9 -43.29 -16.85 17.59
CA LEU A 9 -41.96 -17.50 17.77
C LEU A 9 -40.94 -16.98 16.70
N PRO A 10 -39.78 -17.64 16.43
CA PRO A 10 -38.44 -17.34 16.91
C PRO A 10 -37.44 -16.91 15.79
N GLY A 11 -36.28 -16.38 16.15
CA GLY A 11 -35.15 -16.13 15.22
C GLY A 11 -34.24 -15.03 15.74
N SER A 12 -32.95 -14.94 15.46
CA SER A 12 -31.99 -15.73 14.69
C SER A 12 -30.62 -15.15 15.05
N ARG A 13 -29.59 -15.99 14.97
CA ARG A 13 -28.18 -15.63 15.10
C ARG A 13 -27.85 -14.42 14.21
N ARG A 14 -27.10 -13.43 14.72
CA ARG A 14 -26.10 -12.64 13.98
C ARG A 14 -25.33 -11.69 14.91
N ASP A 15 -24.02 -11.89 14.92
CA ASP A 15 -22.97 -10.88 15.07
C ASP A 15 -22.98 -9.96 16.29
N LYS A 16 -22.50 -10.52 17.41
CA LYS A 16 -21.80 -9.76 18.46
C LYS A 16 -20.29 -10.03 18.39
N LEU A 17 -19.67 -9.73 17.26
CA LEU A 17 -18.22 -9.50 17.24
C LEU A 17 -17.98 -8.01 17.46
N ARG A 18 -17.87 -7.68 18.75
CA ARG A 18 -17.27 -6.43 19.22
C ARG A 18 -15.94 -6.24 18.50
N ARG A 19 -15.81 -5.10 17.85
CA ARG A 19 -14.56 -4.54 17.32
C ARG A 19 -13.49 -4.62 18.40
N LEU A 20 -12.57 -5.56 18.27
CA LEU A 20 -11.24 -5.46 18.84
C LEU A 20 -10.41 -4.67 17.84
N ALA A 21 -10.36 -3.35 18.03
CA ALA A 21 -9.30 -2.55 17.43
C ALA A 21 -7.97 -3.06 18.02
N PRO A 22 -6.96 -3.41 17.21
CA PRO A 22 -5.64 -3.66 17.76
C PRO A 22 -5.12 -2.37 18.38
N SER A 23 -4.83 -2.47 19.67
CA SER A 23 -4.19 -1.47 20.51
C SER A 23 -2.96 -0.88 19.82
N GLY A 24 -2.87 0.46 19.89
CA GLY A 24 -1.80 1.23 19.27
C GLY A 24 -0.40 0.84 19.77
N LEU A 25 0.53 0.78 18.83
CA LEU A 25 1.97 0.75 19.10
C LEU A 25 2.49 2.19 19.22
N PRO A 26 3.33 2.52 20.22
CA PRO A 26 3.97 3.83 20.31
C PRO A 26 5.27 3.85 19.49
N GLY A 27 5.53 4.96 18.80
CA GLY A 27 6.90 5.30 18.39
C GLY A 27 7.27 5.17 16.92
N CYS A 28 6.46 5.68 15.99
CA CYS A 28 6.99 6.25 14.75
C CYS A 28 6.15 7.49 14.42
N GLY A 29 6.81 8.62 14.16
CA GLY A 29 6.17 9.93 14.00
C GLY A 29 5.03 9.86 13.00
N ARG A 30 3.85 10.31 13.43
CA ARG A 30 2.60 10.35 12.68
C ARG A 30 2.76 11.32 11.49
N ILE A 31 3.40 10.87 10.41
CA ILE A 31 3.34 11.55 9.12
C ILE A 31 1.88 11.48 8.69
N GLY A 32 1.24 12.63 8.51
CA GLY A 32 -0.19 12.76 8.20
C GLY A 32 -0.56 12.24 6.82
N TRP A 33 -0.50 10.93 6.62
CA TRP A 33 -1.12 10.25 5.50
C TRP A 33 -2.58 10.00 5.87
N GLN A 34 -3.48 10.71 5.18
CA GLN A 34 -4.92 10.44 5.25
C GLN A 34 -5.14 9.03 4.69
N ALA A 35 -5.63 8.10 5.52
CA ALA A 35 -6.20 6.84 5.06
C ALA A 35 -7.47 7.17 4.28
N GLY A 36 -7.28 7.45 2.99
CA GLY A 36 -8.30 8.01 2.09
C GLY A 36 -8.56 7.12 0.88
N GLY A 37 -8.23 5.83 0.97
CA GLY A 37 -8.50 4.88 -0.10
C GLY A 37 -10.01 4.74 -0.33
N MET A 38 -10.43 4.77 -1.60
CA MET A 38 -11.77 4.34 -1.97
C MET A 38 -11.92 2.85 -1.62
N ASN A 39 -12.93 2.49 -0.83
CA ASN A 39 -13.15 1.10 -0.43
C ASN A 39 -13.17 0.18 -1.66
N GLY A 40 -12.31 -0.85 -1.67
CA GLY A 40 -12.22 -1.84 -2.75
C GLY A 40 -11.14 -1.56 -3.81
N THR A 41 -10.60 -0.34 -3.91
CA THR A 41 -9.50 -0.04 -4.84
C THR A 41 -8.18 -0.65 -4.34
N PRO A 42 -7.49 -1.50 -5.12
CA PRO A 42 -6.19 -2.04 -4.71
C PRO A 42 -5.15 -0.94 -4.47
N LEU A 43 -4.20 -1.22 -3.57
CA LEU A 43 -3.10 -0.34 -3.23
C LEU A 43 -1.78 -0.95 -3.69
N LEU A 44 -1.09 -0.29 -4.62
CA LEU A 44 0.23 -0.65 -5.09
C LEU A 44 1.28 0.23 -4.42
N ILE A 45 2.12 -0.36 -3.56
CA ILE A 45 3.19 0.33 -2.83
C ILE A 45 4.52 -0.05 -3.45
N VAL A 46 5.26 0.91 -3.95
CA VAL A 46 6.56 0.72 -4.59
C VAL A 46 7.64 1.27 -3.70
N ASP A 47 8.57 0.41 -3.30
CA ASP A 47 9.77 0.81 -2.58
C ASP A 47 10.84 1.29 -3.57
N ALA A 48 11.02 2.61 -3.67
CA ALA A 48 11.90 3.18 -4.67
C ALA A 48 13.36 2.76 -4.49
N ALA A 49 13.85 2.75 -3.25
CA ALA A 49 15.26 2.47 -2.98
C ALA A 49 15.61 1.03 -3.34
N ASN A 50 14.76 0.08 -2.95
CA ASN A 50 14.99 -1.34 -3.26
C ASN A 50 14.72 -1.67 -4.74
N VAL A 51 13.77 -1.00 -5.39
CA VAL A 51 13.52 -1.17 -6.84
C VAL A 51 14.66 -0.60 -7.67
N VAL A 52 15.07 0.65 -7.42
CA VAL A 52 16.19 1.29 -8.12
C VAL A 52 17.49 0.53 -7.84
N GLY A 53 17.72 0.15 -6.57
CA GLY A 53 18.89 -0.60 -6.14
C GLY A 53 19.08 -1.95 -6.84
N SER A 54 17.99 -2.55 -7.31
CA SER A 54 18.01 -3.84 -8.02
C SER A 54 18.45 -3.76 -9.48
N ARG A 55 18.59 -2.55 -10.05
CA ARG A 55 18.90 -2.34 -11.47
C ARG A 55 20.40 -2.05 -11.66
N PRO A 56 21.07 -2.65 -12.65
CA PRO A 56 22.48 -2.36 -12.95
C PRO A 56 22.63 -1.13 -13.86
N ASP A 57 21.86 -0.05 -13.61
CA ASP A 57 21.77 1.14 -14.47
C ASP A 57 22.65 2.31 -13.99
N GLY A 58 23.55 2.06 -13.04
CA GLY A 58 24.43 3.09 -12.48
C GLY A 58 23.72 4.10 -11.56
N TRP A 59 22.53 3.76 -11.03
CA TRP A 59 21.72 4.60 -10.14
C TRP A 59 22.49 5.29 -9.01
N TRP A 60 23.60 4.72 -8.54
CA TRP A 60 24.40 5.28 -7.45
C TRP A 60 24.97 6.66 -7.79
N ARG A 61 25.18 6.97 -9.08
CA ARG A 61 25.64 8.29 -9.55
C ARG A 61 24.56 9.35 -9.52
N ASP A 62 23.31 8.95 -9.71
CA ASP A 62 22.15 9.84 -9.83
C ASP A 62 20.89 9.17 -9.24
N ARG A 63 20.81 9.16 -7.91
CA ARG A 63 19.68 8.55 -7.20
C ARG A 63 18.36 9.26 -7.48
N VAL A 64 18.40 10.59 -7.61
CA VAL A 64 17.21 11.41 -7.85
C VAL A 64 16.64 11.15 -9.24
N GLY A 65 17.49 11.15 -10.27
CA GLY A 65 17.05 10.85 -11.63
C GLY A 65 16.61 9.40 -11.80
N ALA A 66 17.27 8.43 -11.17
CA ALA A 66 16.82 7.04 -11.21
C ALA A 66 15.43 6.85 -10.57
N THR A 67 15.18 7.50 -9.43
CA THR A 67 13.87 7.49 -8.77
C THR A 67 12.81 8.24 -9.58
N THR A 68 13.18 9.36 -10.21
CA THR A 68 12.29 10.11 -11.12
C THR A 68 11.86 9.25 -12.30
N ARG A 69 12.80 8.55 -12.96
CA ARG A 69 12.48 7.63 -14.06
C ARG A 69 11.56 6.49 -13.61
N LEU A 70 11.80 5.95 -12.40
CA LEU A 70 10.90 4.96 -11.81
C LEU A 70 9.49 5.53 -11.61
N ARG A 71 9.35 6.70 -10.98
CA ARG A 71 8.06 7.37 -10.80
C ARG A 71 7.34 7.55 -12.14
N ASP A 72 8.05 8.04 -13.15
CA ASP A 72 7.46 8.32 -14.46
C ASP A 72 6.96 7.04 -15.12
N SER A 73 7.68 5.92 -14.98
CA SER A 73 7.22 4.60 -15.47
C SER A 73 5.98 4.06 -14.77
N LEU A 74 5.63 4.58 -13.58
CA LEU A 74 4.40 4.20 -12.87
C LEU A 74 3.18 5.02 -13.32
N THR A 75 3.39 6.08 -14.11
CA THR A 75 2.30 6.91 -14.62
C THR A 75 1.38 6.07 -15.50
N GLY A 76 0.07 6.22 -15.32
CA GLY A 76 -0.95 5.47 -16.06
C GLY A 76 -1.37 4.16 -15.39
N LEU A 77 -0.58 3.59 -14.48
CA LEU A 77 -0.96 2.37 -13.73
C LEU A 77 -2.21 2.58 -12.86
N SER A 78 -2.52 3.82 -12.47
CA SER A 78 -3.77 4.12 -11.77
C SER A 78 -4.99 3.76 -12.61
N ASP A 79 -4.91 3.95 -13.92
CA ASP A 79 -6.02 3.86 -14.85
C ASP A 79 -6.00 2.54 -15.64
N SER A 80 -4.81 1.99 -15.92
CA SER A 80 -4.65 0.70 -16.61
C SER A 80 -4.59 -0.49 -15.66
N GLY A 81 -4.24 -0.27 -14.39
CA GLY A 81 -3.85 -1.33 -13.47
C GLY A 81 -2.56 -2.02 -13.92
N VAL A 82 -2.38 -3.27 -13.45
CA VAL A 82 -1.30 -4.19 -13.82
C VAL A 82 -1.93 -5.49 -14.34
N PRO A 83 -2.39 -5.56 -15.62
CA PRO A 83 -3.04 -6.74 -16.20
C PRO A 83 -2.16 -8.00 -16.40
N PRO A 84 -2.65 -9.23 -16.13
CA PRO A 84 -3.98 -9.58 -15.64
C PRO A 84 -4.14 -9.51 -14.11
N GLU A 85 -3.09 -9.19 -13.37
CA GLU A 85 -3.04 -9.46 -11.93
C GLU A 85 -3.71 -8.41 -11.06
N LEU A 86 -3.77 -7.15 -11.48
CA LEU A 86 -4.31 -6.02 -10.75
C LEU A 86 -5.23 -5.18 -11.65
N PRO A 87 -6.56 -5.31 -11.54
CA PRO A 87 -7.47 -4.53 -12.37
C PRO A 87 -7.49 -3.06 -11.95
N PRO A 88 -7.74 -2.12 -12.89
CA PRO A 88 -7.97 -0.73 -12.57
C PRO A 88 -9.34 -0.50 -11.90
N PRO A 89 -9.52 0.61 -11.15
CA PRO A 89 -8.49 1.58 -10.81
C PRO A 89 -7.54 1.07 -9.72
N VAL A 90 -6.31 1.57 -9.69
CA VAL A 90 -5.29 1.24 -8.66
C VAL A 90 -4.78 2.52 -8.03
N GLU A 91 -4.62 2.54 -6.70
CA GLU A 91 -3.87 3.61 -6.06
C GLU A 91 -2.39 3.26 -6.06
N VAL A 92 -1.55 4.11 -6.65
CA VAL A 92 -0.10 3.90 -6.72
C VAL A 92 0.62 4.83 -5.77
N VAL A 93 1.49 4.24 -4.95
CA VAL A 93 2.28 4.94 -3.93
C VAL A 93 3.74 4.59 -4.08
N LEU A 94 4.57 5.59 -4.36
CA LEU A 94 6.01 5.47 -4.41
C LEU A 94 6.62 5.96 -3.09
N VAL A 95 7.28 5.07 -2.35
CA VAL A 95 8.01 5.42 -1.13
C VAL A 95 9.44 5.77 -1.50
N VAL A 96 9.88 6.98 -1.16
CA VAL A 96 11.22 7.51 -1.45
C VAL A 96 11.97 7.83 -0.16
N GLU A 97 13.28 7.67 -0.16
CA GLU A 97 14.14 7.91 1.00
C GLU A 97 15.47 8.58 0.63
N GLY A 98 16.21 9.02 1.65
CA GLY A 98 17.54 9.60 1.50
C GLY A 98 17.60 10.77 0.50
N ALA A 99 18.52 10.66 -0.46
CA ALA A 99 18.76 11.68 -1.48
C ALA A 99 17.57 11.88 -2.44
N ALA A 100 16.68 10.89 -2.57
CA ALA A 100 15.53 10.94 -3.48
C ALA A 100 14.25 11.52 -2.86
N ARG A 101 14.29 11.96 -1.59
CA ARG A 101 13.11 12.53 -0.90
C ARG A 101 12.48 13.75 -1.58
N GLY A 102 13.25 14.47 -2.40
CA GLY A 102 12.79 15.64 -3.14
C GLY A 102 12.04 15.33 -4.43
N VAL A 103 11.90 14.06 -4.83
CA VAL A 103 11.16 13.69 -6.05
C VAL A 103 9.69 14.08 -5.90
N PRO A 104 9.13 14.96 -6.76
CA PRO A 104 7.76 15.41 -6.62
C PRO A 104 6.76 14.33 -7.04
N ALA A 105 5.54 14.39 -6.51
CA ALA A 105 4.43 13.58 -6.98
C ALA A 105 4.00 14.01 -8.40
N VAL A 106 3.35 13.09 -9.11
CA VAL A 106 2.73 13.34 -10.44
C VAL A 106 1.32 12.78 -10.44
N SER A 107 0.51 13.17 -11.42
CA SER A 107 -0.85 12.63 -11.55
C SER A 107 -0.83 11.10 -11.62
N GLY A 108 -1.70 10.45 -10.85
CA GLY A 108 -1.77 8.99 -10.75
C GLY A 108 -0.71 8.32 -9.88
N VAL A 109 0.32 9.03 -9.40
CA VAL A 109 1.39 8.48 -8.55
C VAL A 109 1.62 9.35 -7.32
N ARG A 110 1.21 8.84 -6.16
CA ARG A 110 1.43 9.48 -4.86
C ARG A 110 2.85 9.20 -4.38
N VAL A 111 3.61 10.23 -3.99
CA VAL A 111 4.99 10.07 -3.49
C VAL A 111 5.05 10.29 -2.00
N VAL A 112 5.60 9.32 -1.26
CA VAL A 112 5.78 9.35 0.19
C VAL A 112 7.26 9.44 0.53
N ALA A 113 7.70 10.54 1.14
CA ALA A 113 9.06 10.67 1.63
C ALA A 113 9.23 10.07 3.04
N ALA A 114 10.11 9.08 3.17
CA ALA A 114 10.47 8.48 4.44
C ALA A 114 11.54 9.31 5.17
N GLN A 115 11.25 9.75 6.40
CA GLN A 115 12.18 10.57 7.17
C GLN A 115 13.44 9.79 7.62
N ARG A 116 13.28 8.49 7.92
CA ARG A 116 14.36 7.63 8.41
C ARG A 116 14.55 6.39 7.54
N SER A 117 13.53 5.54 7.45
CA SER A 117 13.58 4.26 6.75
C SER A 117 12.38 4.12 5.80
N GLY A 118 12.64 3.84 4.53
CA GLY A 118 11.62 3.50 3.54
C GLY A 118 10.83 2.24 3.94
N ASP A 119 11.52 1.22 4.44
CA ASP A 119 10.93 -0.05 4.87
C ASP A 119 9.86 0.14 5.94
N ASP A 120 10.14 0.98 6.94
CA ASP A 120 9.19 1.26 8.02
C ASP A 120 7.95 1.96 7.49
N VAL A 121 8.12 2.92 6.57
CA VAL A 121 7.00 3.59 5.91
C VAL A 121 6.19 2.63 5.06
N VAL A 122 6.82 1.72 4.31
CA VAL A 122 6.11 0.68 3.55
C VAL A 122 5.29 -0.20 4.49
N VAL A 123 5.87 -0.63 5.60
CA VAL A 123 5.19 -1.45 6.61
C VAL A 123 4.00 -0.71 7.22
N ASP A 124 4.16 0.58 7.54
CA ASP A 124 3.11 1.41 8.10
C ASP A 124 1.95 1.59 7.10
N LEU A 125 2.25 1.85 5.82
CA LEU A 125 1.24 1.92 4.75
C LEU A 125 0.46 0.62 4.59
N VAL A 126 1.15 -0.53 4.64
CA VAL A 126 0.51 -1.85 4.57
C VAL A 126 -0.41 -2.10 5.77
N ALA A 127 -0.01 -1.64 6.97
CA ALA A 127 -0.76 -1.83 8.21
C ALA A 127 -1.98 -0.90 8.32
N ALA A 128 -1.90 0.30 7.74
CA ALA A 128 -2.96 1.29 7.77
C ALA A 128 -4.19 0.90 6.93
N GLU A 129 -4.02 0.05 5.91
CA GLU A 129 -5.04 -0.23 4.90
C GLU A 129 -5.45 -1.72 4.83
N PRO A 130 -5.75 -2.41 5.96
CA PRO A 130 -5.89 -3.86 5.99
C PRO A 130 -7.10 -4.40 5.19
N GLN A 131 -8.08 -3.54 4.90
CA GLN A 131 -9.31 -3.89 4.19
C GLN A 131 -9.12 -3.92 2.66
N ARG A 132 -8.00 -3.38 2.15
CA ARG A 132 -7.70 -3.31 0.72
C ARG A 132 -6.83 -4.49 0.32
N ARG A 133 -6.84 -4.84 -0.96
CA ARG A 133 -5.77 -5.65 -1.55
C ARG A 133 -4.52 -4.79 -1.64
N ARG A 134 -3.42 -5.19 -1.01
CA ARG A 134 -2.14 -4.45 -1.04
C ARG A 134 -1.08 -5.28 -1.74
N VAL A 135 -0.40 -4.67 -2.71
CA VAL A 135 0.74 -5.25 -3.40
C VAL A 135 1.95 -4.38 -3.15
N VAL A 136 3.03 -4.96 -2.63
CA VAL A 136 4.30 -4.28 -2.39
C VAL A 136 5.31 -4.70 -3.46
N ILE A 137 5.94 -3.71 -4.10
CA ILE A 137 7.04 -3.93 -5.03
C ILE A 137 8.34 -3.63 -4.32
N THR A 138 9.12 -4.68 -4.07
CA THR A 138 10.45 -4.56 -3.47
C THR A 138 11.34 -5.73 -3.92
N ALA A 139 12.64 -5.49 -3.96
CA ALA A 139 13.65 -6.54 -4.10
C ALA A 139 14.13 -7.08 -2.75
N ASP A 140 13.81 -6.41 -1.65
CA ASP A 140 14.30 -6.76 -0.32
C ASP A 140 13.53 -7.95 0.28
N ARG A 141 14.30 -8.91 0.82
CA ARG A 141 13.77 -10.16 1.36
C ARG A 141 13.22 -10.00 2.77
N GLU A 142 13.84 -9.18 3.60
CA GLU A 142 13.40 -8.93 4.96
C GLU A 142 12.09 -8.13 4.96
N LEU A 143 12.03 -7.06 4.16
CA LEU A 143 10.82 -6.26 3.97
C LEU A 143 9.68 -7.13 3.43
N ARG A 144 9.96 -8.01 2.46
CA ARG A 144 8.99 -8.98 1.95
C ARG A 144 8.36 -9.79 3.09
N GLU A 145 9.17 -10.37 3.97
CA GLU A 145 8.67 -11.17 5.09
C GLU A 145 7.84 -10.32 6.07
N ARG A 146 8.24 -9.07 6.32
CA ARG A 146 7.53 -8.14 7.19
C ARG A 146 6.14 -7.79 6.65
N VAL A 147 6.00 -7.54 5.35
CA VAL A 147 4.71 -7.13 4.76
C VAL A 147 3.78 -8.32 4.48
N ILE A 148 4.32 -9.51 4.15
CA ILE A 148 3.51 -10.73 4.00
C ILE A 148 2.85 -11.12 5.32
N ARG A 149 3.58 -11.02 6.45
CA ARG A 149 2.99 -11.25 7.79
C ARG A 149 1.82 -10.33 8.11
N ARG A 150 1.68 -9.21 7.40
CA ARG A 150 0.58 -8.26 7.55
C ARG A 150 -0.53 -8.46 6.51
N GLY A 151 -0.41 -9.47 5.64
CA GLY A 151 -1.40 -9.81 4.63
C GLY A 151 -1.26 -9.04 3.32
N ALA A 152 -0.10 -8.45 3.03
CA ALA A 152 0.19 -7.89 1.71
C ALA A 152 0.77 -8.96 0.77
N GLU A 153 0.48 -8.82 -0.53
CA GLU A 153 1.19 -9.53 -1.58
C GLU A 153 2.50 -8.82 -1.89
N VAL A 154 3.51 -9.57 -2.36
CA VAL A 154 4.79 -9.02 -2.78
C VAL A 154 5.10 -9.42 -4.21
N ARG A 155 5.60 -8.48 -5.00
CA ARG A 155 6.14 -8.72 -6.35
C ARG A 155 7.52 -8.08 -6.47
N GLY A 156 8.34 -8.64 -7.35
CA GLY A 156 9.68 -8.12 -7.60
C GLY A 156 9.67 -6.95 -8.59
N PRO A 157 10.79 -6.20 -8.71
CA PRO A 157 10.92 -5.07 -9.63
C PRO A 157 10.56 -5.36 -11.09
N ARG A 158 10.80 -6.61 -11.55
CA ARG A 158 10.49 -7.05 -12.92
C ARG A 158 9.00 -6.97 -13.26
N TRP A 159 8.14 -7.02 -12.24
CA TRP A 159 6.69 -6.96 -12.43
C TRP A 159 6.23 -5.60 -12.98
N LEU A 160 7.02 -4.54 -12.81
CA LEU A 160 6.75 -3.21 -13.37
C LEU A 160 7.26 -3.04 -14.81
N THR A 161 8.05 -3.98 -15.33
CA THR A 161 8.76 -3.85 -16.62
C THR A 161 8.34 -4.89 -17.65
N SER A 162 7.34 -5.73 -17.36
CA SER A 162 6.94 -6.87 -18.20
C SER A 162 5.68 -6.65 -19.06
N TYR A 163 5.35 -5.41 -19.40
CA TYR A 163 4.25 -5.10 -20.36
C TYR A 163 4.76 -4.89 -21.77
#